data_AF-A0A6U3SIR2-F1
#
_entry.id   AF-A0A6U3SIR2-F1
#
_cell.length_a   1.000
_cell.length_b   1.000
_cell.length_c   1.000
_cell.angle_alpha   90.00
_cell.angle_beta   90.00
_cell.angle_gamma   90.00
#
_symmetry.space_group_name_H-M   'P 1'
#
loop_
_entity.id
_entity.type
_entity.pdbx_description
1 polymer ?
#
loop_
_entity_poly.entity_id
_entity_poly.type
_entity_poly.pdbx_seq_one_letter_code
_entity_poly.pdbx_strand_id
1 'polypeptide(L)'
;MSDPEEYGCGRRAFEAFPKLRDRTIIKVPKKYLWPLVGCFVMFFIVLARTPSRVETMANRSFIRGNAGRPSIYSYMGTSEMIKFDSQSEMEEILSFWKSKWSEAGWDAIVLKEEDARLHPLFTQLEEDPGVHRWLAMSVSGGIWYADYRTYPIRMTPKIASNPPNDGLFTVHDPRFNHGYRPTLISAMTSEWERIIDQVSPYANSEIKIPKHEEVIIESNVEKQGRINVENWVASGVHGTADASRTNLDCAYYSTGTVVHMTRTDIKAGIQLGLLQNDERAQSDVPYLQKFLLMLRTQCPFAQEG
;
A
#
# COMPACT_ATOMS: atom_id res chain seq x y z
N MET A 1 -49.36 -17.86 -35.22
CA MET A 1 -48.13 -17.16 -34.81
C MET A 1 -47.71 -17.80 -33.50
N SER A 2 -46.52 -18.38 -33.53
CA SER A 2 -45.95 -19.37 -32.61
C SER A 2 -45.50 -18.79 -31.27
N ASP A 3 -45.77 -19.53 -30.19
CA ASP A 3 -45.15 -19.40 -28.87
C ASP A 3 -43.64 -19.69 -28.91
N PRO A 4 -42.86 -19.12 -27.97
CA PRO A 4 -41.60 -19.71 -27.54
C PRO A 4 -41.65 -20.23 -26.10
N GLU A 5 -41.29 -21.50 -25.97
CA GLU A 5 -40.91 -22.20 -24.73
C GLU A 5 -39.45 -21.87 -24.30
N GLU A 6 -39.13 -22.24 -23.05
CA GLU A 6 -37.81 -22.42 -22.41
C GLU A 6 -37.01 -21.15 -21.98
N TYR A 7 -36.40 -21.04 -20.79
CA TYR A 7 -35.73 -22.04 -19.93
C TYR A 7 -35.90 -21.74 -18.43
N GLY A 8 -36.23 -22.77 -17.64
CA GLY A 8 -36.29 -22.68 -16.17
C GLY A 8 -35.71 -23.94 -15.52
N CYS A 9 -34.39 -24.06 -15.46
CA CYS A 9 -33.72 -25.14 -14.74
C CYS A 9 -32.91 -24.56 -13.57
N GLY A 10 -33.43 -24.68 -12.35
CA GLY A 10 -32.64 -24.36 -11.16
C GLY A 10 -33.44 -23.91 -9.94
N ARG A 11 -34.41 -24.71 -9.45
CA ARG A 11 -34.96 -24.49 -8.09
C ARG A 11 -35.70 -25.64 -7.41
N ARG A 12 -35.53 -26.90 -7.83
CA ARG A 12 -36.23 -28.05 -7.22
C ARG A 12 -35.35 -29.26 -6.90
N ALA A 13 -34.13 -29.05 -6.41
CA ALA A 13 -33.24 -30.17 -6.05
C ALA A 13 -32.94 -30.32 -4.54
N PHE A 14 -33.49 -29.47 -3.66
CA PHE A 14 -33.05 -29.45 -2.25
C PHE A 14 -34.08 -29.80 -1.18
N GLU A 15 -35.32 -30.18 -1.53
CA GLU A 15 -36.37 -30.46 -0.53
C GLU A 15 -36.72 -31.94 -0.32
N ALA A 16 -35.89 -32.88 -0.78
CA ALA A 16 -36.21 -34.31 -0.63
C ALA A 16 -35.06 -35.13 -0.02
N PHE A 17 -34.78 -34.94 1.27
CA PHE A 17 -34.00 -35.91 2.05
C PHE A 17 -34.43 -35.97 3.53
N PRO A 18 -35.31 -36.91 3.92
CA PRO A 18 -35.33 -37.42 5.27
C PRO A 18 -34.52 -38.73 5.35
N LYS A 19 -33.62 -38.78 6.33
CA LYS A 19 -33.09 -39.96 7.05
C LYS A 19 -32.96 -41.28 6.25
N LEU A 20 -31.77 -41.53 5.71
CA LEU A 20 -31.33 -42.87 5.33
C LEU A 20 -30.24 -43.34 6.30
N ARG A 21 -30.67 -44.10 7.30
CA ARG A 21 -29.80 -44.90 8.18
C ARG A 21 -30.14 -46.37 7.94
N ASP A 22 -29.86 -46.86 6.75
CA ASP A 22 -29.75 -48.29 6.47
C ASP A 22 -28.84 -48.53 5.28
N ARG A 23 -27.88 -49.45 5.45
CA ARG A 23 -26.88 -49.81 4.45
C ARG A 23 -27.49 -50.74 3.41
N THR A 24 -28.30 -50.19 2.52
CA THR A 24 -28.74 -50.91 1.32
C THR A 24 -27.89 -50.47 0.14
N ILE A 25 -27.18 -51.41 -0.50
CA ILE A 25 -26.37 -51.15 -1.69
C ILE A 25 -27.33 -50.78 -2.83
N ILE A 26 -27.46 -49.49 -3.11
CA ILE A 26 -28.25 -48.98 -4.25
C ILE A 26 -27.46 -49.26 -5.53
N LYS A 27 -27.95 -50.20 -6.35
CA LYS A 27 -27.45 -50.40 -7.71
C LYS A 27 -27.90 -49.24 -8.59
N VAL A 28 -27.00 -48.29 -8.84
CA VAL A 28 -27.26 -47.17 -9.76
C VAL A 28 -27.22 -47.71 -11.20
N PRO A 29 -28.28 -47.51 -12.01
CA PRO A 29 -28.28 -47.92 -13.42
C PRO A 29 -27.18 -47.20 -14.22
N LYS A 30 -26.44 -47.93 -15.06
CA LYS A 30 -25.29 -47.40 -15.85
C LYS A 30 -25.58 -46.11 -16.63
N LYS A 31 -26.83 -45.87 -17.04
CA LYS A 31 -27.25 -44.65 -17.76
C LYS A 31 -27.17 -43.36 -16.93
N TYR A 32 -27.11 -43.46 -15.60
CA TYR A 32 -26.98 -42.31 -14.70
C TYR A 32 -25.55 -42.11 -14.17
N LEU A 33 -24.61 -43.00 -14.51
CA LEU A 33 -23.23 -42.93 -14.04
C LEU A 33 -22.44 -41.82 -14.74
N TRP A 34 -22.68 -41.62 -16.05
CA TRP A 34 -21.98 -40.61 -16.85
C TRP A 34 -22.32 -39.14 -16.52
N PRO A 35 -23.60 -38.77 -16.27
CA PRO A 35 -23.94 -37.42 -15.82
C PRO A 35 -23.36 -37.09 -14.44
N LEU A 36 -23.32 -38.07 -13.52
CA LEU A 36 -22.76 -37.88 -12.19
C LEU A 36 -21.24 -37.70 -12.22
N VAL A 37 -20.53 -38.46 -13.05
CA VAL A 37 -19.07 -38.26 -13.26
C VAL A 37 -18.80 -36.89 -13.89
N GLY A 38 -19.62 -36.45 -14.85
CA GLY A 38 -19.51 -35.11 -15.46
C GLY A 38 -19.68 -33.97 -14.45
N CYS A 39 -20.69 -34.06 -13.56
CA CYS A 39 -20.89 -33.08 -12.49
C CYS A 39 -19.74 -33.08 -11.47
N PHE A 40 -19.19 -34.25 -11.11
CA PHE A 40 -18.06 -34.32 -10.19
C PHE A 40 -16.77 -33.74 -10.81
N VAL A 41 -16.49 -34.01 -12.08
CA VAL A 41 -15.32 -33.43 -12.79
C VAL A 41 -15.44 -31.92 -12.91
N MET A 42 -16.63 -31.39 -13.22
CA MET A 42 -16.87 -29.93 -13.23
C MET A 42 -16.71 -29.32 -11.84
N PHE A 43 -17.14 -30.01 -10.78
CA PHE A 43 -16.96 -29.54 -9.40
C PHE A 43 -15.47 -29.50 -8.99
N PHE A 44 -14.67 -30.49 -9.41
CA PHE A 44 -13.22 -30.49 -9.18
C PHE A 44 -12.46 -29.47 -10.03
N ILE A 45 -12.89 -29.19 -11.27
CA ILE A 45 -12.31 -28.13 -12.11
C ILE A 45 -12.63 -26.73 -11.55
N VAL A 46 -13.83 -26.53 -11.01
CA VAL A 46 -14.21 -25.27 -10.35
C VAL A 46 -13.47 -25.10 -9.03
N LEU A 47 -13.29 -26.16 -8.23
CA LEU A 47 -12.48 -26.12 -7.00
C LEU A 47 -10.97 -26.02 -7.26
N ALA A 48 -10.48 -26.50 -8.41
CA ALA A 48 -9.09 -26.31 -8.83
C ALA A 48 -8.82 -24.91 -9.41
N ARG A 49 -9.88 -24.14 -9.72
CA ARG A 49 -9.79 -22.74 -10.18
C ARG A 49 -10.15 -21.71 -9.11
N THR A 50 -10.61 -22.12 -7.94
CA THR A 50 -10.64 -21.21 -6.80
C THR A 50 -9.20 -21.06 -6.30
N PRO A 51 -8.60 -19.85 -6.34
CA PRO A 51 -7.27 -19.64 -5.78
C PRO A 51 -7.29 -20.17 -4.35
N SER A 52 -6.29 -21.01 -4.08
CA SER A 52 -6.19 -21.77 -2.86
C SER A 52 -6.31 -20.85 -1.65
N ARG A 53 -7.18 -21.26 -0.74
CA ARG A 53 -7.39 -20.82 0.64
C ARG A 53 -6.10 -20.95 1.49
N VAL A 54 -5.03 -20.26 1.08
CA VAL A 54 -3.72 -20.16 1.75
C VAL A 54 -3.65 -18.89 2.62
N GLU A 55 -4.64 -18.00 2.52
CA GLU A 55 -4.62 -16.66 3.13
C GLU A 55 -4.70 -16.62 4.67
N THR A 56 -5.15 -17.66 5.37
CA THR A 56 -5.57 -17.46 6.77
C THR A 56 -4.48 -17.66 7.83
N MET A 57 -3.30 -18.21 7.48
CA MET A 57 -2.23 -18.46 8.48
C MET A 57 -0.93 -17.70 8.23
N ALA A 58 -0.62 -17.28 7.00
CA ALA A 58 0.54 -16.43 6.73
C ALA A 58 0.38 -14.98 7.26
N ASN A 59 -0.86 -14.54 7.48
CA ASN A 59 -1.16 -13.14 7.76
C ASN A 59 -0.91 -12.69 9.22
N ARG A 60 -0.77 -13.64 10.18
CA ARG A 60 -0.54 -13.28 11.61
C ARG A 60 0.92 -13.27 12.03
N SER A 61 1.79 -14.06 11.41
CA SER A 61 3.22 -14.04 11.70
C SER A 61 3.94 -12.88 11.02
N PHE A 62 3.36 -12.33 9.95
CA PHE A 62 4.01 -11.35 9.10
C PHE A 62 3.95 -9.90 9.64
N ILE A 63 2.99 -9.58 10.51
CA ILE A 63 2.84 -8.21 11.08
C ILE A 63 3.93 -7.88 12.12
N ARG A 64 4.69 -8.86 12.62
CA ARG A 64 5.82 -8.61 13.52
C ARG A 64 7.12 -8.55 12.72
N GLY A 65 7.63 -7.33 12.54
CA GLY A 65 9.00 -7.10 12.12
C GLY A 65 10.02 -7.72 13.08
N ASN A 66 11.32 -7.62 12.75
CA ASN A 66 12.42 -8.33 13.43
C ASN A 66 12.52 -8.10 14.95
N ALA A 67 11.80 -7.11 15.50
CA ALA A 67 11.77 -6.77 16.92
C ALA A 67 10.35 -6.66 17.52
N GLY A 68 9.33 -7.23 16.87
CA GLY A 68 7.93 -7.06 17.27
C GLY A 68 7.37 -5.66 17.00
N ARG A 69 8.13 -4.82 16.29
CA ARG A 69 7.70 -3.52 15.76
C ARG A 69 6.86 -3.74 14.49
N PRO A 70 5.85 -2.89 14.22
CA PRO A 70 5.17 -2.91 12.94
C PRO A 70 6.10 -2.38 11.84
N SER A 71 5.91 -2.91 10.63
CA SER A 71 6.70 -2.52 9.48
C SER A 71 6.10 -1.33 8.73
N ILE A 72 6.97 -0.44 8.25
CA ILE A 72 6.66 0.61 7.28
C ILE A 72 7.53 0.38 6.05
N TYR A 73 6.91 0.35 4.88
CA TYR A 73 7.59 0.03 3.64
C TYR A 73 7.79 1.29 2.79
N SER A 74 8.89 1.33 2.06
CA SER A 74 9.09 2.20 0.91
C SER A 74 9.47 1.37 -0.30
N TYR A 75 9.49 1.97 -1.48
CA TYR A 75 9.89 1.29 -2.72
C TYR A 75 10.96 2.10 -3.45
N MET A 76 12.06 1.43 -3.80
CA MET A 76 13.17 1.99 -4.58
C MET A 76 13.49 1.05 -5.76
N GLY A 77 12.71 1.16 -6.83
CA GLY A 77 12.96 0.46 -8.09
C GLY A 77 13.85 1.25 -9.04
N THR A 78 14.24 0.65 -10.16
CA THR A 78 15.15 1.24 -11.16
C THR A 78 14.70 2.63 -11.65
N SER A 79 13.40 2.84 -11.85
CA SER A 79 12.83 4.12 -12.28
C SER A 79 12.98 5.24 -11.25
N GLU A 80 13.02 4.90 -9.96
CA GLU A 80 13.29 5.86 -8.88
C GLU A 80 14.78 6.12 -8.75
N MET A 81 15.62 5.09 -8.90
CA MET A 81 17.09 5.21 -8.83
C MET A 81 17.63 6.21 -9.86
N ILE A 82 17.08 6.21 -11.09
CA ILE A 82 17.48 7.14 -12.16
C ILE A 82 17.23 8.61 -11.78
N LYS A 83 16.34 8.87 -10.83
CA LYS A 83 16.07 10.26 -10.42
C LYS A 83 17.25 10.85 -9.66
N PHE A 84 18.01 10.07 -8.89
CA PHE A 84 19.10 10.56 -8.04
C PHE A 84 20.33 10.96 -8.86
N ASP A 85 21.08 11.95 -8.37
CA ASP A 85 22.27 12.44 -9.07
C ASP A 85 23.45 11.46 -8.90
N SER A 86 23.42 10.63 -7.85
CA SER A 86 24.37 9.55 -7.62
C SER A 86 23.80 8.44 -6.71
N GLN A 87 24.41 7.26 -6.76
CA GLN A 87 24.12 6.15 -5.84
C GLN A 87 24.33 6.56 -4.37
N SER A 88 25.40 7.32 -4.08
CA SER A 88 25.72 7.80 -2.72
C SER A 88 24.61 8.67 -2.16
N GLU A 89 24.04 9.57 -2.97
CA GLU A 89 22.92 10.43 -2.56
C GLU A 89 21.68 9.59 -2.21
N MET A 90 21.36 8.59 -3.05
CA MET A 90 20.24 7.69 -2.81
C MET A 90 20.41 6.92 -1.50
N GLU A 91 21.59 6.36 -1.26
CA GLU A 91 21.92 5.63 -0.03
C GLU A 91 21.82 6.53 1.21
N GLU A 92 22.27 7.78 1.12
CA GLU A 92 22.19 8.75 2.20
C GLU A 92 20.73 9.09 2.54
N ILE A 93 19.90 9.36 1.53
CA ILE A 93 18.46 9.64 1.70
C ILE A 93 17.72 8.44 2.28
N LEU A 94 17.98 7.23 1.77
CA LEU A 94 17.34 6.01 2.27
C LEU A 94 17.78 5.65 3.69
N SER A 95 19.07 5.84 4.00
CA SER A 95 19.60 5.66 5.35
C SER A 95 18.94 6.61 6.33
N PHE A 96 18.79 7.88 5.93
CA PHE A 96 18.09 8.88 6.72
C PHE A 96 16.60 8.52 6.92
N TRP A 97 15.90 8.12 5.86
CA TRP A 97 14.50 7.67 5.93
C TRP A 97 14.33 6.48 6.89
N LYS A 98 15.17 5.44 6.76
CA LYS A 98 15.13 4.26 7.65
C LYS A 98 15.36 4.65 9.10
N SER A 99 16.34 5.52 9.34
CA SER A 99 16.67 6.01 10.68
C SER A 99 15.47 6.68 11.33
N LYS A 100 14.81 7.62 10.65
CA LYS A 100 13.68 8.37 11.23
C LYS A 100 12.45 7.52 11.52
N TRP A 101 12.12 6.57 10.64
CA TRP A 101 11.05 5.61 10.92
C TRP A 101 11.41 4.66 12.06
N SER A 102 12.68 4.23 12.14
CA SER A 102 13.16 3.37 13.23
C SER A 102 13.18 4.07 14.59
N GLU A 103 13.56 5.34 14.64
CA GLU A 103 13.47 6.22 15.82
C GLU A 103 12.02 6.38 16.27
N ALA A 104 11.07 6.49 15.33
CA ALA A 104 9.64 6.51 15.62
C ALA A 104 9.06 5.15 16.03
N GLY A 105 9.90 4.11 16.16
CA GLY A 105 9.50 2.78 16.65
C GLY A 105 8.99 1.82 15.59
N TRP A 106 9.15 2.13 14.30
CA TRP A 106 8.79 1.27 13.19
C TRP A 106 9.95 0.35 12.77
N ASP A 107 9.66 -0.71 12.03
CA ASP A 107 10.63 -1.50 11.27
C ASP A 107 10.62 -1.02 9.81
N ALA A 108 11.62 -0.22 9.45
CA ALA A 108 11.67 0.50 8.18
C ALA A 108 12.30 -0.35 7.06
N ILE A 109 11.49 -0.77 6.10
CA ILE A 109 11.89 -1.70 5.03
C ILE A 109 11.82 -0.97 3.69
N VAL A 110 12.89 -1.09 2.89
CA VAL A 110 12.92 -0.54 1.52
C VAL A 110 12.87 -1.69 0.56
N LEU A 111 11.73 -1.84 -0.11
CA LEU A 111 11.49 -2.80 -1.16
C LEU A 111 12.19 -2.37 -2.44
N LYS A 112 12.56 -3.36 -3.25
CA LYS A 112 13.25 -3.19 -4.52
C LYS A 112 12.46 -3.86 -5.64
N GLU A 113 12.95 -3.69 -6.86
CA GLU A 113 12.36 -4.35 -8.03
C GLU A 113 12.38 -5.88 -7.90
N GLU A 114 13.39 -6.45 -7.23
CA GLU A 114 13.42 -7.90 -6.99
C GLU A 114 12.23 -8.39 -6.16
N ASP A 115 11.72 -7.57 -5.23
CA ASP A 115 10.52 -7.91 -4.45
C ASP A 115 9.27 -7.87 -5.33
N ALA A 116 9.19 -6.91 -6.27
CA ALA A 116 8.10 -6.85 -7.24
C ALA A 116 8.10 -8.05 -8.20
N ARG A 117 9.27 -8.55 -8.60
CA ARG A 117 9.45 -9.71 -9.50
C ARG A 117 8.88 -11.02 -8.95
N LEU A 118 8.69 -11.09 -7.64
CA LEU A 118 8.05 -12.24 -7.00
C LEU A 118 6.54 -12.30 -7.25
N HIS A 119 5.92 -11.21 -7.72
CA HIS A 119 4.49 -11.18 -8.00
C HIS A 119 4.15 -11.92 -9.31
N PRO A 120 3.10 -12.76 -9.34
CA PRO A 120 2.73 -13.53 -10.54
C PRO A 120 2.43 -12.68 -11.79
N LEU A 121 2.00 -11.43 -11.58
CA LEU A 121 1.68 -10.48 -12.66
C LEU A 121 2.88 -9.61 -13.11
N PHE A 122 4.07 -9.76 -12.51
CA PHE A 122 5.20 -8.88 -12.82
C PHE A 122 5.53 -8.84 -14.31
N THR A 123 5.69 -9.99 -14.97
CA THR A 123 6.01 -10.06 -16.41
C THR A 123 4.94 -9.40 -17.30
N GLN A 124 3.68 -9.38 -16.85
CA GLN A 124 2.59 -8.73 -17.61
C GLN A 124 2.57 -7.20 -17.42
N LEU A 125 3.29 -6.69 -16.42
CA LEU A 125 3.25 -5.30 -15.97
C LEU A 125 4.66 -4.69 -15.93
N GLU A 126 5.66 -5.35 -16.52
CA GLU A 126 7.09 -4.99 -16.45
C GLU A 126 7.38 -3.63 -17.08
N GLU A 127 6.58 -3.24 -18.09
CA GLU A 127 6.68 -1.97 -18.81
C GLU A 127 6.10 -0.78 -18.02
N ASP A 128 5.46 -1.02 -16.87
CA ASP A 128 4.97 0.03 -15.98
C ASP A 128 5.71 0.03 -14.62
N PRO A 129 6.87 0.71 -14.55
CA PRO A 129 7.66 0.79 -13.33
C PRO A 129 6.91 1.41 -12.14
N GLY A 130 5.82 2.14 -12.40
CA GLY A 130 5.00 2.70 -11.35
C GLY A 130 4.22 1.60 -10.62
N VAL A 131 3.73 0.60 -11.35
CA VAL A 131 2.92 -0.49 -10.80
C VAL A 131 3.77 -1.44 -9.97
N HIS A 132 5.08 -1.50 -10.22
CA HIS A 132 6.01 -2.35 -9.48
C HIS A 132 5.97 -2.12 -7.96
N ARG A 133 5.70 -0.88 -7.50
CA ARG A 133 5.55 -0.61 -6.06
C ARG A 133 4.36 -1.35 -5.46
N TRP A 134 3.25 -1.42 -6.19
CA TRP A 134 2.05 -2.13 -5.76
C TRP A 134 2.29 -3.63 -5.71
N LEU A 135 2.96 -4.17 -6.74
CA LEU A 135 3.37 -5.58 -6.80
C LEU A 135 4.29 -5.95 -5.62
N ALA A 136 5.29 -5.11 -5.33
CA ALA A 136 6.17 -5.32 -4.20
C ALA A 136 5.41 -5.27 -2.87
N MET A 137 4.48 -4.32 -2.70
CA MET A 137 3.65 -4.22 -1.50
C MET A 137 2.73 -5.43 -1.29
N SER A 138 2.12 -5.95 -2.35
CA SER A 138 1.24 -7.14 -2.24
C SER A 138 2.04 -8.39 -1.86
N VAL A 139 3.18 -8.65 -2.51
CA VAL A 139 4.08 -9.76 -2.15
C VAL A 139 4.57 -9.62 -0.71
N SER A 140 4.93 -8.40 -0.34
CA SER A 140 5.49 -8.12 0.97
C SER A 140 4.46 -8.17 2.08
N GLY A 141 3.16 -8.34 1.83
CA GLY A 141 2.13 -8.36 2.88
C GLY A 141 2.11 -7.13 3.80
N GLY A 142 2.70 -6.02 3.34
CA GLY A 142 2.94 -4.83 4.14
C GLY A 142 1.66 -4.03 4.30
N ILE A 143 1.35 -3.60 5.53
CA ILE A 143 0.16 -2.79 5.78
C ILE A 143 0.39 -1.33 5.37
N TRP A 144 1.56 -0.79 5.70
CA TRP A 144 1.85 0.62 5.54
C TRP A 144 2.93 0.88 4.51
N TYR A 145 2.67 1.82 3.62
CA TYR A 145 3.62 2.32 2.65
C TYR A 145 3.84 3.81 2.86
N ALA A 146 5.09 4.25 2.85
CA ALA A 146 5.49 5.65 2.82
C ALA A 146 6.53 5.87 1.71
N ASP A 147 6.34 6.92 0.91
CA ASP A 147 7.36 7.37 -0.04
C ASP A 147 8.67 7.69 0.73
N TYR A 148 9.83 7.51 0.07
CA TYR A 148 11.15 7.70 0.71
C TYR A 148 11.40 9.15 1.16
N ARG A 149 10.49 10.08 0.82
CA ARG A 149 10.49 11.49 1.21
C ARG A 149 9.44 11.83 2.29
N THR A 150 8.80 10.81 2.85
CA THR A 150 7.77 10.95 3.89
C THR A 150 8.34 10.50 5.23
N TYR A 151 8.27 11.37 6.24
CA TYR A 151 8.86 11.18 7.55
C TYR A 151 7.82 11.26 8.67
N PRO A 152 7.95 10.47 9.74
CA PRO A 152 7.01 10.51 10.86
C PRO A 152 7.18 11.79 11.68
N ILE A 153 6.07 12.47 11.99
CA ILE A 153 6.03 13.52 13.02
C ILE A 153 5.36 12.96 14.29
N ARG A 154 4.17 12.36 14.13
CA ARG A 154 3.34 11.81 15.22
C ARG A 154 2.83 10.40 14.93
N MET A 155 3.33 9.80 13.85
CA MET A 155 2.95 8.45 13.47
C MET A 155 3.59 7.43 14.40
N THR A 156 2.81 6.94 15.37
CA THR A 156 3.29 5.94 16.32
C THR A 156 2.92 4.52 15.87
N PRO A 157 3.70 3.50 16.25
CA PRO A 157 3.40 2.08 16.03
C PRO A 157 2.02 1.62 16.52
N LYS A 158 1.40 2.34 17.46
CA LYS A 158 0.05 2.02 17.95
C LYS A 158 -0.98 2.06 16.83
N ILE A 159 -0.81 2.97 15.87
CA ILE A 159 -1.69 3.10 14.69
C ILE A 159 -1.58 1.87 13.80
N ALA A 160 -0.44 1.18 13.79
CA ALA A 160 -0.24 0.01 12.93
C ALA A 160 -1.08 -1.21 13.32
N SER A 161 -1.51 -1.30 14.58
CA SER A 161 -2.24 -2.47 15.08
C SER A 161 -3.64 -2.59 14.47
N ASN A 162 -4.22 -1.46 14.08
CA ASN A 162 -5.53 -1.37 13.42
C ASN A 162 -5.39 -0.42 12.23
N PRO A 163 -5.10 -0.91 11.02
CA PRO A 163 -5.07 -0.04 9.85
C PRO A 163 -6.41 0.70 9.71
N PRO A 164 -6.39 1.98 9.31
CA PRO A 164 -7.58 2.76 9.05
C PRO A 164 -8.56 2.05 8.11
N ASN A 165 -9.83 2.40 8.24
CA ASN A 165 -10.91 1.95 7.35
C ASN A 165 -10.97 0.42 7.18
N ASP A 166 -10.89 -0.32 8.28
CA ASP A 166 -10.95 -1.79 8.30
C ASP A 166 -9.91 -2.47 7.39
N GLY A 167 -8.78 -1.79 7.16
CA GLY A 167 -7.70 -2.28 6.30
C GLY A 167 -7.96 -2.12 4.79
N LEU A 168 -8.97 -1.33 4.41
CA LEU A 168 -9.19 -0.91 3.03
C LEU A 168 -8.03 -0.04 2.53
N PHE A 169 -7.81 -0.05 1.21
CA PHE A 169 -6.83 0.84 0.59
C PHE A 169 -7.16 2.31 0.88
N THR A 170 -6.30 2.94 1.68
CA THR A 170 -6.50 4.30 2.19
C THR A 170 -5.28 5.13 1.85
N VAL A 171 -5.51 6.26 1.16
CA VAL A 171 -4.48 7.25 0.86
C VAL A 171 -4.54 8.35 1.90
N HIS A 172 -3.40 8.66 2.51
CA HIS A 172 -3.30 9.60 3.63
C HIS A 172 -2.82 11.00 3.23
N ASP A 173 -2.71 11.23 1.92
CA ASP A 173 -2.29 12.48 1.32
C ASP A 173 -3.45 13.11 0.53
N PRO A 174 -4.03 14.23 0.98
CA PRO A 174 -5.17 14.85 0.30
C PRO A 174 -4.79 15.43 -1.07
N ARG A 175 -3.50 15.68 -1.33
CA ARG A 175 -3.04 16.14 -2.64
C ARG A 175 -3.14 15.04 -3.70
N PHE A 176 -3.37 13.80 -3.29
CA PHE A 176 -3.61 12.70 -4.21
C PHE A 176 -4.65 13.09 -5.26
N ASN A 177 -5.75 13.74 -4.90
CA ASN A 177 -6.80 14.21 -5.82
C ASN A 177 -6.37 15.31 -6.83
N HIS A 178 -5.09 15.68 -6.85
CA HIS A 178 -4.52 16.67 -7.75
C HIS A 178 -3.42 16.07 -8.64
N GLY A 179 -3.40 14.75 -8.85
CA GLY A 179 -2.39 14.07 -9.66
C GLY A 179 -1.01 14.09 -9.01
N TYR A 180 -0.97 13.89 -7.69
CA TYR A 180 0.27 13.69 -6.95
C TYR A 180 0.41 12.23 -6.53
N ARG A 181 1.65 11.74 -6.56
CA ARG A 181 1.99 10.41 -6.05
C ARG A 181 1.57 10.28 -4.60
N PRO A 182 0.81 9.24 -4.23
CA PRO A 182 0.42 9.03 -2.84
C PRO A 182 1.68 8.79 -2.00
N THR A 183 1.81 9.56 -0.93
CA THR A 183 3.05 9.63 -0.14
C THR A 183 3.00 8.84 1.16
N LEU A 184 1.79 8.52 1.62
CA LEU A 184 1.49 7.62 2.74
C LEU A 184 0.20 6.86 2.40
N ILE A 185 0.22 5.54 2.56
CA ILE A 185 -0.89 4.65 2.22
C ILE A 185 -0.96 3.54 3.27
N SER A 186 -2.17 3.09 3.58
CA SER A 186 -2.40 1.84 4.30
C SER A 186 -3.35 0.94 3.53
N ALA A 187 -3.05 -0.35 3.43
CA ALA A 187 -3.96 -1.36 2.90
C ALA A 187 -3.58 -2.76 3.39
N MET A 188 -4.55 -3.68 3.45
CA MET A 188 -4.25 -5.11 3.59
C MET A 188 -3.75 -5.70 2.27
N THR A 189 -3.08 -6.86 2.33
CA THR A 189 -2.60 -7.61 1.16
C THR A 189 -3.64 -7.75 0.05
N SER A 190 -4.86 -8.17 0.40
CA SER A 190 -5.96 -8.33 -0.56
C SER A 190 -6.36 -7.02 -1.24
N GLU A 191 -6.17 -5.89 -0.58
CA GLU A 191 -6.49 -4.57 -1.13
C GLU A 191 -5.38 -4.07 -2.06
N TRP A 192 -4.12 -4.39 -1.79
CA TRP A 192 -3.03 -4.17 -2.74
C TRP A 192 -3.28 -4.97 -4.04
N GLU A 193 -3.62 -6.26 -3.92
CA GLU A 193 -3.96 -7.12 -5.06
C GLU A 193 -5.16 -6.58 -5.85
N ARG A 194 -6.23 -6.16 -5.15
CA ARG A 194 -7.39 -5.53 -5.79
C ARG A 194 -7.01 -4.30 -6.62
N ILE A 195 -6.13 -3.44 -6.09
CA ILE A 195 -5.66 -2.26 -6.84
C ILE A 195 -4.84 -2.68 -8.05
N ILE A 196 -3.95 -3.67 -7.91
CA ILE A 196 -3.19 -4.23 -9.05
C ILE A 196 -4.14 -4.72 -10.14
N ASP A 197 -5.16 -5.50 -9.79
CA ASP A 197 -6.16 -6.00 -10.73
C ASP A 197 -6.89 -4.87 -11.47
N GLN A 198 -7.17 -3.76 -10.78
CA GLN A 198 -7.83 -2.59 -11.37
C GLN A 198 -6.92 -1.79 -12.31
N VAL A 199 -5.63 -1.68 -12.02
CA VAL A 199 -4.69 -0.93 -12.87
C VAL A 199 -4.12 -1.77 -14.00
N SER A 200 -4.08 -3.11 -13.85
CA SER A 200 -3.48 -4.03 -14.83
C SER A 200 -4.01 -3.92 -16.27
N PRO A 201 -5.32 -3.68 -16.54
CA PRO A 201 -5.82 -3.58 -17.91
C PRO A 201 -5.30 -2.34 -18.62
N TYR A 202 -4.87 -1.33 -17.88
CA TYR A 202 -4.41 -0.05 -18.40
C TYR A 202 -2.91 -0.05 -18.68
N ALA A 203 -2.13 -0.81 -17.92
CA ALA A 203 -0.67 -0.93 -18.09
C ALA A 203 -0.29 -1.42 -19.50
N ASN A 204 -1.12 -2.27 -20.11
CA ASN A 204 -0.90 -2.81 -21.46
C ASN A 204 -1.68 -2.07 -22.57
N SER A 205 -2.41 -1.01 -22.22
CA SER A 205 -3.21 -0.29 -23.21
C SER A 205 -2.32 0.66 -24.03
N GLU A 206 -2.47 0.67 -25.36
CA GLU A 206 -1.80 1.65 -26.25
C GLU A 206 -2.23 3.09 -25.98
N ILE A 207 -3.27 3.27 -25.16
CA ILE A 207 -3.66 4.57 -24.65
C ILE A 207 -2.46 5.07 -23.85
N LYS A 208 -1.74 6.05 -24.41
CA LYS A 208 -0.77 6.86 -23.66
C LYS A 208 -1.55 7.61 -22.59
N ILE A 209 -1.89 6.92 -21.51
CA ILE A 209 -2.53 7.54 -20.36
C ILE A 209 -1.51 8.57 -19.88
N PRO A 210 -1.86 9.85 -19.83
CA PRO A 210 -0.91 10.90 -19.54
C PRO A 210 -0.32 10.66 -18.15
N LYS A 211 0.91 10.13 -18.07
CA LYS A 211 1.87 10.06 -16.93
C LYS A 211 1.35 9.76 -15.51
N HIS A 212 0.08 9.47 -15.32
CA HIS A 212 -0.54 9.41 -14.01
C HIS A 212 -1.32 8.10 -13.90
N GLU A 213 -0.63 7.07 -13.40
CA GLU A 213 -1.27 5.96 -12.69
C GLU A 213 -2.29 6.47 -11.66
N GLU A 214 -2.01 7.66 -11.11
CA GLU A 214 -2.85 8.41 -10.17
C GLU A 214 -4.22 8.75 -10.76
N VAL A 215 -4.32 9.18 -12.01
CA VAL A 215 -5.62 9.52 -12.65
C VAL A 215 -6.50 8.28 -12.79
N ILE A 216 -5.93 7.09 -12.95
CA ILE A 216 -6.68 5.83 -13.04
C ILE A 216 -7.19 5.42 -11.66
N ILE A 217 -6.32 5.47 -10.64
CA ILE A 217 -6.72 5.17 -9.25
C ILE A 217 -7.76 6.20 -8.78
N GLU A 218 -7.57 7.50 -9.04
CA GLU A 218 -8.53 8.55 -8.75
C GLU A 218 -9.87 8.30 -9.48
N SER A 219 -9.85 8.17 -10.82
CA SER A 219 -11.08 8.16 -11.63
C SER A 219 -11.91 6.87 -11.53
N ASN A 220 -11.27 5.71 -11.32
CA ASN A 220 -11.99 4.45 -11.15
C ASN A 220 -12.45 4.22 -9.71
N VAL A 221 -11.74 4.79 -8.73
CA VAL A 221 -11.98 4.43 -7.33
C VAL A 221 -12.82 5.44 -6.57
N GLU A 222 -12.78 6.72 -6.95
CA GLU A 222 -13.77 7.71 -6.48
C GLU A 222 -15.19 7.28 -6.88
N LYS A 223 -15.36 6.72 -8.09
CA LYS A 223 -16.64 6.19 -8.58
C LYS A 223 -17.14 4.94 -7.85
N GLN A 224 -16.25 4.22 -7.16
CA GLN A 224 -16.60 2.99 -6.43
C GLN A 224 -16.73 3.20 -4.91
N GLY A 225 -16.37 4.38 -4.40
CA GLY A 225 -16.48 4.71 -2.96
C GLY A 225 -15.60 3.83 -2.06
N ARG A 226 -14.45 3.36 -2.55
CA ARG A 226 -13.61 2.35 -1.88
C ARG A 226 -12.17 2.78 -1.59
N ILE A 227 -11.80 4.01 -1.94
CA ILE A 227 -10.58 4.65 -1.41
C ILE A 227 -11.02 5.71 -0.42
N ASN A 228 -10.46 5.61 0.77
CA ASN A 228 -10.58 6.66 1.77
C ASN A 228 -9.38 7.58 1.59
N VAL A 229 -9.66 8.89 1.51
CA VAL A 229 -8.63 9.92 1.51
C VAL A 229 -8.67 10.59 2.87
N GLU A 230 -7.59 10.48 3.61
CA GLU A 230 -7.43 11.11 4.93
C GLU A 230 -6.37 12.19 4.87
N ASN A 231 -6.48 13.19 5.75
CA ASN A 231 -5.52 14.29 5.81
C ASN A 231 -4.52 14.07 6.95
N TRP A 232 -3.55 13.18 6.72
CA TRP A 232 -2.51 12.87 7.71
C TRP A 232 -1.14 13.41 7.28
N VAL A 233 -0.96 13.71 6.00
CA VAL A 233 0.31 14.19 5.44
C VAL A 233 0.33 15.71 5.44
N ALA A 234 1.13 16.29 6.34
CA ALA A 234 1.56 17.67 6.20
C ALA A 234 2.53 17.77 5.03
N SER A 235 2.15 18.52 4.02
CA SER A 235 2.77 18.48 2.71
C SER A 235 3.52 19.76 2.37
N GLY A 236 4.77 19.59 1.93
CA GLY A 236 5.64 20.70 1.56
C GLY A 236 6.30 21.33 2.78
N VAL A 237 7.42 22.01 2.55
CA VAL A 237 7.87 23.11 3.41
C VAL A 237 7.28 24.35 2.75
N HIS A 238 6.27 25.00 3.34
CA HIS A 238 5.82 26.31 2.86
C HIS A 238 6.83 27.43 3.17
N GLY A 239 8.13 27.12 3.11
CA GLY A 239 9.19 28.08 2.89
C GLY A 239 9.30 28.26 1.39
N THR A 240 8.54 29.19 0.84
CA THR A 240 8.83 29.72 -0.49
C THR A 240 10.32 30.07 -0.55
N ALA A 241 10.98 29.87 -1.69
CA ALA A 241 12.40 30.23 -1.91
C ALA A 241 12.75 31.70 -1.55
N ASP A 242 11.74 32.50 -1.24
CA ASP A 242 11.86 33.75 -0.52
C ASP A 242 12.14 33.50 0.99
N ALA A 243 13.43 33.56 1.35
CA ALA A 243 13.94 33.47 2.72
C ALA A 243 13.31 34.50 3.70
N SER A 244 12.49 35.44 3.23
CA SER A 244 11.74 36.37 4.08
C SER A 244 10.45 35.79 4.69
N ARG A 245 9.96 34.63 4.21
CA ARG A 245 8.81 33.93 4.78
C ARG A 245 9.26 32.73 5.62
N THR A 246 9.89 33.03 6.75
CA THR A 246 10.29 32.05 7.79
C THR A 246 9.13 31.56 8.67
N ASN A 247 7.89 31.97 8.39
CA ASN A 247 6.74 31.58 9.19
C ASN A 247 6.29 30.17 8.81
N LEU A 248 6.73 29.20 9.60
CA LEU A 248 6.19 27.86 9.60
C LEU A 248 4.69 27.95 9.95
N ASP A 249 3.81 27.35 9.15
CA ASP A 249 2.41 27.21 9.53
C ASP A 249 2.29 26.11 10.60
N CYS A 250 2.53 26.53 11.84
CA CYS A 250 2.45 25.69 13.02
C CYS A 250 1.10 24.98 13.17
N ALA A 251 0.01 25.64 12.80
CA ALA A 251 -1.32 25.04 12.88
C ALA A 251 -1.40 23.85 11.91
N TYR A 252 -0.92 24.05 10.68
CA TYR A 252 -0.90 23.01 9.65
C TYR A 252 -0.09 21.77 10.07
N TYR A 253 1.15 21.96 10.51
CA TYR A 253 1.98 20.81 10.93
C TYR A 253 1.55 20.22 12.28
N SER A 254 0.89 21.00 13.14
CA SER A 254 0.36 20.47 14.40
C SER A 254 -0.78 19.47 14.19
N THR A 255 -1.36 19.40 13.00
CA THR A 255 -2.37 18.39 12.66
C THR A 255 -1.82 17.21 11.86
N GLY A 256 -0.59 17.32 11.35
CA GLY A 256 0.04 16.28 10.53
C GLY A 256 0.56 15.10 11.34
N THR A 257 0.32 13.89 10.83
CA THR A 257 0.87 12.64 11.36
C THR A 257 2.24 12.35 10.77
N VAL A 258 2.44 12.70 9.49
CA VAL A 258 3.70 12.61 8.76
C VAL A 258 3.97 13.91 8.01
N VAL A 259 5.22 14.13 7.59
CA VAL A 259 5.60 15.22 6.68
C VAL A 259 6.17 14.68 5.39
N HIS A 260 5.70 15.21 4.26
CA HIS A 260 6.31 14.95 2.97
C HIS A 260 7.22 16.11 2.56
N MET A 261 8.49 15.81 2.30
CA MET A 261 9.52 16.78 1.94
C MET A 261 9.90 16.67 0.46
N THR A 262 10.36 17.75 -0.16
CA THR A 262 10.93 17.62 -1.51
C THR A 262 12.33 17.02 -1.43
N ARG A 263 12.83 16.48 -2.55
CA ARG A 263 14.22 15.99 -2.60
C ARG A 263 15.22 17.09 -2.28
N THR A 264 14.98 18.31 -2.80
CA THR A 264 15.84 19.47 -2.55
C THR A 264 15.92 19.79 -1.07
N ASP A 265 14.79 19.76 -0.35
CA ASP A 265 14.76 20.03 1.09
C ASP A 265 15.51 18.96 1.89
N ILE A 266 15.38 17.69 1.50
CA ILE A 266 16.11 16.58 2.14
C ILE A 266 17.62 16.73 1.88
N LYS A 267 18.04 17.00 0.65
CA LYS A 267 19.47 17.21 0.34
C LYS A 267 20.05 18.37 1.15
N ALA A 268 19.37 19.52 1.12
CA ALA A 268 19.81 20.72 1.83
C ALA A 268 19.93 20.43 3.34
N GLY A 269 18.95 19.73 3.91
CA GLY A 269 19.01 19.32 5.30
C GLY A 269 20.20 18.39 5.60
N ILE A 270 20.46 17.39 4.77
CA ILE A 270 21.58 16.46 4.96
C ILE A 270 22.94 17.19 4.88
N GLN A 271 23.14 17.98 3.82
CA GLN A 271 24.41 18.68 3.55
C GLN A 271 24.79 19.68 4.63
N LEU A 272 23.79 20.35 5.20
CA LEU A 272 24.00 21.31 6.28
C LEU A 272 24.19 20.63 7.65
N GLY A 273 24.33 19.30 7.69
CA GLY A 273 24.45 18.51 8.92
C GLY A 273 23.14 18.38 9.68
N LEU A 274 22.03 18.82 9.08
CA LEU A 274 20.74 19.02 9.74
C LEU A 274 19.90 17.74 9.84
N LEU A 275 20.24 16.74 9.03
CA LEU A 275 19.59 15.44 8.91
C LEU A 275 20.58 14.28 9.13
N GLN A 276 21.74 14.52 9.78
CA GLN A 276 22.72 13.45 10.00
C GLN A 276 22.32 12.49 11.13
N ASN A 277 22.73 11.23 10.99
CA ASN A 277 22.52 10.14 11.96
C ASN A 277 23.57 10.13 13.10
N ASP A 278 24.40 11.16 13.21
CA ASP A 278 25.60 11.08 14.05
C ASP A 278 25.28 11.40 15.52
N GLU A 279 25.48 10.41 16.41
CA GLU A 279 25.37 10.57 17.87
C GLU A 279 26.34 11.63 18.43
N ARG A 280 27.32 12.08 17.62
CA ARG A 280 28.30 13.12 17.97
C ARG A 280 27.79 14.55 17.80
N ALA A 281 26.65 14.78 17.15
CA ALA A 281 26.07 16.12 17.00
C ALA A 281 25.34 16.63 18.27
N GLN A 282 25.87 16.32 19.46
CA GLN A 282 25.26 16.69 20.75
C GLN A 282 25.51 18.15 21.18
N SER A 283 26.20 18.99 20.39
CA SER A 283 26.46 20.38 20.79
C SER A 283 25.76 21.47 19.97
N ASP A 284 25.20 21.17 18.79
CA ASP A 284 24.52 22.18 17.97
C ASP A 284 23.30 21.57 17.26
N VAL A 285 22.11 22.03 17.63
CA VAL A 285 20.81 21.42 17.30
C VAL A 285 20.55 21.43 15.77
N PRO A 286 20.60 20.27 15.08
CA PRO A 286 20.48 20.15 13.61
C PRO A 286 19.07 20.53 13.12
N TYR A 287 18.88 21.05 11.90
CA TYR A 287 17.59 21.59 11.43
C TYR A 287 16.43 20.63 11.27
N LEU A 288 16.53 19.30 11.22
CA LEU A 288 15.32 18.51 11.52
C LEU A 288 14.98 18.65 12.99
N GLN A 289 15.98 18.62 13.85
CA GLN A 289 15.79 18.87 15.26
C GLN A 289 15.42 20.33 15.52
N LYS A 290 15.78 21.33 14.67
CA LYS A 290 15.37 22.76 14.67
C LYS A 290 14.07 23.03 13.94
N PHE A 291 13.66 22.21 12.98
CA PHE A 291 12.36 22.21 12.31
C PHE A 291 11.36 21.53 13.23
N LEU A 292 11.73 20.40 13.82
CA LEU A 292 11.06 19.78 14.96
C LEU A 292 11.16 20.67 16.21
N LEU A 293 12.25 21.41 16.46
CA LEU A 293 12.36 22.39 17.56
C LEU A 293 11.49 23.60 17.26
N MET A 294 11.46 24.12 16.03
CA MET A 294 10.58 25.21 15.60
C MET A 294 9.14 24.74 15.69
N LEU A 295 8.86 23.51 15.26
CA LEU A 295 7.59 22.84 15.52
C LEU A 295 7.29 22.71 17.02
N ARG A 296 8.30 22.55 17.88
CA ARG A 296 8.14 22.38 19.34
C ARG A 296 8.19 23.69 20.14
N THR A 297 8.75 24.77 19.59
CA THR A 297 9.01 26.08 20.23
C THR A 297 8.11 27.16 19.67
N GLN A 298 7.84 27.16 18.36
CA GLN A 298 6.87 28.04 17.71
C GLN A 298 5.46 27.41 17.69
N CYS A 299 5.34 26.08 17.80
CA CYS A 299 4.04 25.39 17.89
C CYS A 299 3.90 24.65 19.25
N PRO A 300 3.20 25.24 20.25
CA PRO A 300 3.17 24.70 21.61
C PRO A 300 2.59 23.28 21.75
N PHE A 301 1.82 22.81 20.76
CA PHE A 301 1.13 21.51 20.79
C PHE A 301 2.01 20.29 20.49
N ALA A 302 3.25 20.47 20.02
CA ALA A 302 4.14 19.36 19.69
C ALA A 302 4.87 18.77 20.93
N GLN A 303 4.54 19.22 22.15
CA GLN A 303 5.20 18.76 23.38
C GLN A 303 4.51 17.60 24.11
N GLU A 304 3.25 17.26 23.76
CA GLU A 304 2.40 16.35 24.55
C GLU A 304 2.12 14.98 23.88
N GLY A 305 2.83 14.62 22.82
CA GLY A 305 2.63 13.37 22.05
C GLY A 305 3.64 12.27 22.35
#